data_AF-A0A7X8MPW7-F1
#
_entry.id   AF-A0A7X8MPW7-F1
#
_cell.length_a   1.000
_cell.length_b   1.000
_cell.length_c   1.000
_cell.angle_alpha   90.00
_cell.angle_beta   90.00
_cell.angle_gamma   90.00
#
_symmetry.space_group_name_H-M   'P 1'
#
loop_
_entity.id
_entity.type
_entity.pdbx_description
1 polymer ?
#
loop_
_entity_poly.entity_id
_entity_poly.type
_entity_poly.pdbx_seq_one_letter_code
_entity_poly.pdbx_strand_id
1 'polypeptide(L)'
;MVSQKRAALDVIYNRISQLNSKVVIVHDAEKDKSRKIDRDIAELETLAQVLQKKRPFGLSLQQMYARSKKISSREDPGYQDFRVFREKDPCQGMTYDSLVSVVKDTANEIADSYYDFRKTIDKNKLIVKLKDNLDSIDIQELLDKIEDELQEGVEIKLPLADNSRNNSLLQLYIESPKGVNEDSIINLAAKINKEENKELLEKLNDGRWWNPVYWVNYGKNKKQEEANSEEFNKRGEAIKGELISVAKEIYAFTNKMSFLMKALKDEEGLNLLKLIYSKSPLNEYLQDASSALKNYEGFISLKIKLSHMTDDQEKVLGYAYDNSNDRSHYRELINIIPELAILLEISNAEKEDREGVERYKKFNLLIEEINSLMKEKQDLIPELIINKWDTKIFNTLMNYQAEEKELKIMDLSF
;
A
#
# COMPACT_ATOMS: atom_id res chain seq x y z
N MET A 1 91.80 35.32 26.56
CA MET A 1 91.03 34.26 27.26
C MET A 1 89.50 34.43 27.25
N VAL A 2 88.95 35.65 27.15
CA VAL A 2 87.47 35.90 27.15
C VAL A 2 86.76 35.42 25.86
N SER A 3 87.42 35.52 24.69
CA SER A 3 86.83 35.17 23.38
C SER A 3 86.56 33.66 23.18
N GLN A 4 87.46 32.78 23.63
CA GLN A 4 87.27 31.32 23.53
C GLN A 4 86.17 30.80 24.46
N LYS A 5 86.02 31.40 25.65
CA LYS A 5 84.95 31.05 26.60
C LYS A 5 83.56 31.42 26.06
N ARG A 6 83.45 32.60 25.43
CA ARG A 6 82.21 33.06 24.79
C ARG A 6 81.82 32.20 23.58
N ALA A 7 82.79 31.89 22.72
CA ALA A 7 82.57 30.99 21.58
C ALA A 7 82.13 29.57 22.02
N ALA A 8 82.71 29.04 23.09
CA ALA A 8 82.29 27.75 23.65
C ALA A 8 80.87 27.81 24.23
N LEU A 9 80.52 28.87 24.95
CA LEU A 9 79.15 29.09 25.45
C LEU A 9 78.12 29.24 24.32
N ASP A 10 78.47 29.95 23.24
CA ASP A 10 77.59 30.14 22.08
C ASP A 10 77.34 28.81 21.34
N VAL A 11 78.38 27.96 21.20
CA VAL A 11 78.24 26.61 20.60
C VAL A 11 77.34 25.71 21.47
N ILE A 12 77.50 25.78 22.79
CA ILE A 12 76.68 25.03 23.75
C ILE A 12 75.22 25.50 23.71
N TYR A 13 74.99 26.82 23.74
CA TYR A 13 73.65 27.40 23.69
C TYR A 13 72.93 27.05 22.38
N ASN A 14 73.64 27.11 21.25
CA ASN A 14 73.12 26.67 19.96
C ASN A 14 72.77 25.17 19.96
N ARG A 15 73.57 24.32 20.60
CA ARG A 15 73.30 22.88 20.68
C ARG A 15 72.11 22.55 21.58
N ILE A 16 71.97 23.22 22.71
CA ILE A 16 70.79 23.11 23.60
C ILE A 16 69.54 23.58 22.87
N SER A 17 69.61 24.72 22.18
CA SER A 17 68.51 25.24 21.37
C SER A 17 68.06 24.25 20.29
N GLN A 18 69.01 23.63 19.58
CA GLN A 18 68.73 22.59 18.59
C GLN A 18 68.07 21.34 19.21
N LEU A 19 68.59 20.83 20.33
CA LEU A 19 68.00 19.67 21.01
C LEU A 19 66.59 19.96 21.53
N ASN A 20 66.38 21.12 22.16
CA ASN A 20 65.07 21.56 22.61
C ASN A 20 64.09 21.71 21.44
N SER A 21 64.52 22.29 20.32
CA SER A 21 63.68 22.41 19.12
C SER A 21 63.24 21.05 18.57
N LYS A 22 64.13 20.05 18.56
CA LYS A 22 63.80 18.68 18.15
C LYS A 22 62.83 18.00 19.11
N VAL A 23 63.04 18.14 20.42
CA VAL A 23 62.11 17.63 21.44
C VAL A 23 60.72 18.24 21.24
N VAL A 24 60.62 19.54 21.00
CA VAL A 24 59.35 20.24 20.75
C VAL A 24 58.68 19.71 19.49
N ILE A 25 59.41 19.59 18.37
CA ILE A 25 58.85 19.08 17.10
C ILE A 25 58.31 17.65 17.24
N VAL A 26 59.09 16.75 17.86
CA VAL A 26 58.69 15.34 18.04
C VAL A 26 57.53 15.24 19.05
N HIS A 27 57.53 16.06 20.09
CA HIS A 27 56.45 16.13 21.09
C HIS A 27 55.15 16.69 20.49
N ASP A 28 55.22 17.74 19.70
CA ASP A 28 54.05 18.31 19.03
C ASP A 28 53.49 17.35 17.98
N ALA A 29 54.36 16.64 17.24
CA ALA A 29 53.94 15.60 16.30
C ALA A 29 53.27 14.39 16.98
N GLU A 30 53.73 13.97 18.16
CA GLU A 30 53.07 12.93 18.97
C GLU A 30 51.71 13.42 19.50
N LYS A 31 51.67 14.65 20.02
CA LYS A 31 50.47 15.26 20.59
C LYS A 31 49.38 15.49 19.55
N ASP A 32 49.75 15.92 18.34
CA ASP A 32 48.79 16.15 17.25
C ASP A 32 48.22 14.84 16.72
N LYS A 33 49.02 13.76 16.65
CA LYS A 33 48.52 12.41 16.35
C LYS A 33 47.56 11.92 17.44
N SER A 34 47.91 12.10 18.72
CA SER A 34 47.01 11.75 19.84
C SER A 34 45.67 12.47 19.73
N ARG A 35 45.68 13.80 19.51
CA ARG A 35 44.45 14.59 19.33
C ARG A 35 43.62 14.18 18.11
N LYS A 36 44.27 13.65 17.06
CA LYS A 36 43.57 13.16 15.87
C LYS A 36 42.92 11.80 16.15
N ILE A 37 43.67 10.87 16.77
CA ILE A 37 43.14 9.58 17.25
C ILE A 37 41.92 9.80 18.16
N ASP A 38 42.00 10.72 19.14
CA ASP A 38 40.88 11.01 20.04
C ASP A 38 39.64 11.53 19.30
N ARG A 39 39.83 12.36 18.26
CA ARG A 39 38.74 12.86 17.42
C ARG A 39 38.11 11.76 16.58
N ASP A 40 38.94 10.92 15.95
CA ASP A 40 38.47 9.82 15.11
C ASP A 40 37.74 8.76 15.96
N ILE A 41 38.20 8.51 17.20
CA ILE A 41 37.51 7.67 18.18
C ILE A 41 36.14 8.27 18.55
N ALA A 42 36.06 9.57 18.85
CA ALA A 42 34.78 10.24 19.16
C ALA A 42 33.80 10.19 17.98
N GLU A 43 34.30 10.26 16.74
CA GLU A 43 33.49 10.08 15.54
C GLU A 43 32.96 8.64 15.40
N LEU A 44 33.81 7.63 15.69
CA LEU A 44 33.39 6.23 15.74
C LEU A 44 32.35 5.95 16.83
N GLU A 45 32.49 6.56 18.01
CA GLU A 45 31.50 6.44 19.10
C GLU A 45 30.15 7.01 18.69
N THR A 46 30.14 8.18 18.04
CA THR A 46 28.92 8.80 17.52
C THR A 46 28.25 7.92 16.47
N LEU A 47 29.04 7.34 15.56
CA LEU A 47 28.56 6.42 14.53
C LEU A 47 27.99 5.13 15.14
N ALA A 48 28.66 4.57 16.15
CA ALA A 48 28.18 3.39 16.86
C ALA A 48 26.83 3.67 17.53
N GLN A 49 26.64 4.84 18.14
CA GLN A 49 25.35 5.24 18.73
C GLN A 49 24.22 5.27 17.69
N VAL A 50 24.47 5.84 16.50
CA VAL A 50 23.47 5.89 15.41
C VAL A 50 23.10 4.49 14.91
N LEU A 51 24.09 3.60 14.77
CA LEU A 51 23.89 2.25 14.29
C LEU A 51 23.19 1.33 15.30
N GLN A 52 23.46 1.52 16.61
CA GLN A 52 22.91 0.70 17.69
C GLN A 52 21.56 1.20 18.21
N LYS A 53 21.19 2.45 17.92
CA LYS A 53 19.88 3.01 18.29
C LYS A 53 18.75 2.11 17.78
N LYS A 54 17.93 1.61 18.70
CA LYS A 54 16.71 0.86 18.37
C LYS A 54 15.68 1.78 17.75
N ARG A 55 15.10 1.35 16.63
CA ARG A 55 14.04 2.06 15.89
C ARG A 55 12.66 1.48 16.23
N PRO A 56 11.56 2.15 15.86
CA PRO A 56 10.20 1.63 16.06
C PRO A 56 9.99 0.22 15.49
N PHE A 57 10.65 -0.12 14.38
CA PHE A 57 10.67 -1.48 13.81
C PHE A 57 11.30 -2.55 14.73
N GLY A 58 11.92 -2.17 15.85
CA GLY A 58 12.51 -3.07 16.85
C GLY A 58 13.97 -3.45 16.59
N LEU A 59 14.48 -3.25 15.36
CA LEU A 59 15.88 -3.47 15.00
C LEU A 59 16.70 -2.17 15.00
N SER A 60 18.01 -2.31 15.21
CA SER A 60 19.00 -1.28 14.93
C SER A 60 19.47 -1.35 13.46
N LEU A 61 20.07 -0.28 12.91
CA LEU A 61 20.60 -0.30 11.54
C LEU A 61 21.67 -1.37 11.37
N GLN A 62 22.54 -1.55 12.37
CA GLN A 62 23.52 -2.63 12.36
C GLN A 62 22.85 -4.01 12.22
N GLN A 63 21.78 -4.22 12.98
CA GLN A 63 21.01 -5.45 12.97
C GLN A 63 20.27 -5.69 11.65
N MET A 64 19.81 -4.63 11.00
CA MET A 64 19.17 -4.65 9.68
C MET A 64 20.18 -4.99 8.57
N TYR A 65 21.34 -4.34 8.54
CA TYR A 65 22.41 -4.66 7.58
C TYR A 65 22.93 -6.09 7.72
N ALA A 66 22.99 -6.62 8.94
CA ALA A 66 23.43 -7.99 9.18
C ALA A 66 22.40 -9.06 8.71
N ARG A 67 21.12 -8.68 8.57
CA ARG A 67 20.01 -9.60 8.27
C ARG A 67 19.47 -9.48 6.84
N SER A 68 19.98 -8.56 6.05
CA SER A 68 19.52 -8.33 4.67
C SER A 68 20.67 -8.49 3.68
N LYS A 69 20.37 -8.98 2.48
CA LYS A 69 21.28 -8.90 1.35
C LYS A 69 21.15 -7.54 0.69
N LYS A 70 22.29 -6.92 0.40
CA LYS A 70 22.33 -5.63 -0.28
C LYS A 70 21.84 -5.79 -1.72
N ILE A 71 20.72 -5.14 -2.05
CA ILE A 71 20.30 -4.93 -3.43
C ILE A 71 21.19 -3.83 -4.02
N SER A 72 22.14 -4.23 -4.87
CA SER A 72 23.23 -3.36 -5.32
C SER A 72 22.98 -2.68 -6.66
N SER A 73 22.03 -3.17 -7.46
CA SER A 73 21.71 -2.63 -8.78
C SER A 73 20.25 -2.90 -9.18
N ARG A 74 19.80 -2.26 -10.27
CA ARG A 74 18.48 -2.54 -10.89
C ARG A 74 18.40 -3.91 -11.56
N GLU A 75 19.54 -4.55 -11.74
CA GLU A 75 19.69 -5.86 -12.39
C GLU A 75 19.60 -7.00 -11.36
N ASP A 76 19.57 -6.67 -10.06
CA ASP A 76 19.39 -7.63 -8.99
C ASP A 76 17.99 -8.27 -9.09
N PRO A 77 17.87 -9.60 -9.06
CA PRO A 77 16.59 -10.29 -9.12
C PRO A 77 15.57 -9.79 -8.09
N GLY A 78 16.03 -9.43 -6.88
CA GLY A 78 15.16 -8.94 -5.80
C GLY A 78 14.75 -7.46 -5.94
N TYR A 79 15.29 -6.73 -6.92
CA TYR A 79 15.02 -5.30 -7.10
C TYR A 79 13.56 -5.01 -7.43
N GLN A 80 12.93 -5.83 -8.27
CA GLN A 80 11.53 -5.61 -8.64
C GLN A 80 10.59 -5.83 -7.46
N ASP A 81 10.78 -6.91 -6.71
CA ASP A 81 9.97 -7.22 -5.53
C ASP A 81 10.12 -6.11 -4.48
N PHE A 82 11.35 -5.66 -4.23
CA PHE A 82 11.59 -4.55 -3.31
C PHE A 82 10.96 -3.23 -3.77
N ARG A 83 11.04 -2.92 -5.07
CA ARG A 83 10.43 -1.70 -5.62
C ARG A 83 8.92 -1.70 -5.38
N VAL A 84 8.26 -2.81 -5.72
CA VAL A 84 6.80 -2.94 -5.54
C VAL A 84 6.42 -2.95 -4.07
N PHE A 85 7.20 -3.64 -3.23
CA PHE A 85 7.01 -3.65 -1.77
C PHE A 85 7.05 -2.24 -1.19
N ARG A 86 8.06 -1.44 -1.56
CA ARG A 86 8.23 -0.06 -1.09
C ARG A 86 7.07 0.86 -1.47
N GLU A 87 6.41 0.63 -2.61
CA GLU A 87 5.26 1.43 -3.02
C GLU A 87 3.99 1.09 -2.22
N LYS A 88 3.83 -0.17 -1.80
CA LYS A 88 2.63 -0.65 -1.09
C LYS A 88 2.74 -0.61 0.43
N ASP A 89 3.94 -0.82 0.99
CA ASP A 89 4.24 -0.88 2.43
C ASP A 89 3.19 -1.66 3.26
N PRO A 90 2.98 -2.97 2.98
CA PRO A 90 1.90 -3.74 3.59
C PRO A 90 2.09 -3.99 5.10
N CYS A 91 3.31 -3.79 5.61
CA CYS A 91 3.72 -4.11 6.98
C CYS A 91 3.91 -2.85 7.84
N GLN A 92 3.36 -1.71 7.41
CA GLN A 92 3.50 -0.45 8.11
C GLN A 92 3.04 -0.56 9.58
N GLY A 93 3.90 -0.15 10.50
CA GLY A 93 3.62 -0.17 11.94
C GLY A 93 3.90 -1.50 12.65
N MET A 94 4.28 -2.55 11.92
CA MET A 94 4.71 -3.82 12.52
C MET A 94 6.15 -3.74 13.04
N THR A 95 6.44 -4.45 14.13
CA THR A 95 7.83 -4.70 14.55
C THR A 95 8.40 -5.89 13.78
N TYR A 96 9.72 -5.97 13.67
CA TYR A 96 10.40 -7.10 13.02
C TYR A 96 10.00 -8.45 13.63
N ASP A 97 9.99 -8.55 14.96
CA ASP A 97 9.65 -9.81 15.64
C ASP A 97 8.20 -10.21 15.38
N SER A 98 7.27 -9.24 15.37
CA SER A 98 5.86 -9.46 15.00
C SER A 98 5.72 -9.90 13.55
N LEU A 99 6.46 -9.28 12.63
CA LEU A 99 6.42 -9.62 11.22
C LEU A 99 6.94 -11.04 10.96
N VAL A 100 8.06 -11.41 11.60
CA VAL A 100 8.64 -12.75 11.50
C VAL A 100 7.69 -13.80 12.08
N SER A 101 7.04 -13.52 13.21
CA SER A 101 6.04 -14.45 13.75
C SER A 101 4.85 -14.59 12.81
N VAL A 102 4.29 -13.48 12.32
CA VAL A 102 3.19 -13.48 11.35
C VAL A 102 3.55 -14.31 10.12
N VAL A 103 4.71 -14.05 9.49
CA VAL A 103 5.16 -14.79 8.30
C VAL A 103 5.33 -16.28 8.58
N LYS A 104 5.93 -16.64 9.72
CA LYS A 104 6.15 -18.04 10.10
C LYS A 104 4.85 -18.80 10.34
N ASP A 105 3.90 -18.18 11.05
CA ASP A 105 2.60 -18.76 11.36
C ASP A 105 1.77 -18.92 10.07
N THR A 106 1.84 -17.89 9.22
CA THR A 106 1.15 -17.83 7.93
C THR A 106 1.65 -18.87 6.93
N ALA A 107 2.97 -19.03 6.80
CA ALA A 107 3.60 -19.89 5.79
C ALA A 107 3.29 -21.38 5.99
N ASN A 108 2.94 -21.81 7.20
CA ASN A 108 2.71 -23.23 7.51
C ASN A 108 1.24 -23.62 7.67
N GLU A 109 0.34 -22.72 8.08
CA GLU A 109 -1.04 -23.11 8.44
C GLU A 109 -2.13 -22.65 7.46
N ILE A 110 -2.01 -21.47 6.86
CA ILE A 110 -3.13 -20.84 6.12
C ILE A 110 -2.80 -20.34 4.72
N ALA A 111 -1.52 -20.23 4.35
CA ALA A 111 -1.11 -19.64 3.07
C ALA A 111 -1.77 -20.32 1.85
N ASP A 112 -1.79 -21.65 1.78
CA ASP A 112 -2.43 -22.36 0.66
C ASP A 112 -3.94 -22.17 0.64
N SER A 113 -4.57 -22.22 1.82
CA SER A 113 -6.01 -22.02 1.95
C SER A 113 -6.40 -20.62 1.47
N TYR A 114 -5.62 -19.60 1.83
CA TYR A 114 -5.83 -18.22 1.37
C TYR A 114 -5.62 -18.05 -0.13
N TYR A 115 -4.57 -18.68 -0.68
CA TYR A 115 -4.33 -18.65 -2.12
C TYR A 115 -5.49 -19.26 -2.89
N ASP A 116 -5.98 -20.43 -2.45
CA ASP A 116 -7.12 -21.09 -3.09
C ASP A 116 -8.43 -20.35 -2.89
N PHE A 117 -8.60 -19.70 -1.74
CA PHE A 117 -9.73 -18.82 -1.47
C PHE A 117 -9.78 -17.66 -2.47
N ARG A 118 -8.70 -16.88 -2.58
CA ARG A 118 -8.59 -15.75 -3.53
C ARG A 118 -8.72 -16.21 -4.98
N LYS A 119 -8.07 -17.31 -5.34
CA LYS A 119 -8.14 -17.87 -6.70
C LYS A 119 -9.55 -18.31 -7.08
N THR A 120 -10.33 -18.81 -6.12
CA THR A 120 -11.73 -19.16 -6.35
C THR A 120 -12.57 -17.92 -6.63
N ILE A 121 -12.33 -16.82 -5.89
CA ILE A 121 -12.99 -15.53 -6.10
C ILE A 121 -12.64 -14.95 -7.48
N ASP A 122 -11.36 -15.00 -7.88
CA ASP A 122 -10.92 -14.45 -9.17
C ASP A 122 -11.51 -15.21 -10.36
N LYS A 123 -11.66 -16.53 -10.24
CA LYS A 123 -12.32 -17.36 -11.24
C LYS A 123 -13.80 -17.03 -11.39
N ASN A 124 -14.49 -16.77 -10.28
CA ASN A 124 -15.91 -16.47 -10.30
C ASN A 124 -16.29 -15.54 -9.13
N LYS A 125 -16.43 -14.25 -9.47
CA LYS A 125 -16.75 -13.20 -8.50
C LYS A 125 -18.14 -13.33 -7.88
N LEU A 126 -19.04 -14.13 -8.45
CA LEU A 126 -20.38 -14.33 -7.91
C LEU A 126 -20.34 -15.16 -6.61
N ILE A 127 -19.29 -15.97 -6.39
CA ILE A 127 -19.21 -16.86 -5.22
C ILE A 127 -19.26 -16.12 -3.88
N VAL A 128 -18.69 -14.91 -3.81
CA VAL A 128 -18.74 -14.06 -2.60
C VAL A 128 -20.09 -13.37 -2.39
N LYS A 129 -20.93 -13.36 -3.43
CA LYS A 129 -22.26 -12.75 -3.44
C LYS A 129 -23.37 -13.75 -3.09
N LEU A 130 -23.03 -15.02 -2.92
CA LEU A 130 -23.91 -16.04 -2.36
C LEU A 130 -24.09 -15.82 -0.85
N LYS A 131 -25.24 -16.24 -0.31
CA LYS A 131 -25.48 -16.28 1.14
C LYS A 131 -24.62 -17.39 1.75
N ASP A 132 -24.24 -17.21 3.02
CA ASP A 132 -23.31 -18.10 3.73
C ASP A 132 -23.98 -19.36 4.33
N ASN A 133 -25.29 -19.51 4.18
CA ASN A 133 -26.10 -20.53 4.88
C ASN A 133 -26.79 -21.54 3.95
N LEU A 134 -26.30 -21.72 2.72
CA LEU A 134 -26.82 -22.72 1.79
C LEU A 134 -26.32 -24.11 2.19
N ASP A 135 -27.23 -25.07 2.28
CA ASP A 135 -26.89 -26.48 2.48
C ASP A 135 -26.75 -27.23 1.13
N SER A 136 -26.30 -28.49 1.18
CA SER A 136 -26.08 -29.30 -0.02
C SER A 136 -27.36 -29.59 -0.81
N ILE A 137 -28.52 -29.63 -0.14
CA ILE A 137 -29.82 -29.84 -0.76
C ILE A 137 -30.26 -28.57 -1.48
N ASP A 138 -30.13 -27.41 -0.83
CA ASP A 138 -30.37 -26.09 -1.43
C ASP A 138 -29.54 -25.92 -2.71
N ILE A 139 -28.23 -26.25 -2.63
CA ILE A 139 -27.31 -26.14 -3.76
C ILE A 139 -27.78 -27.01 -4.93
N GLN A 140 -28.14 -28.27 -4.68
CA GLN A 140 -28.57 -29.17 -5.74
C GLN A 140 -29.91 -28.72 -6.35
N GLU A 141 -30.90 -28.32 -5.54
CA GLU A 141 -32.19 -27.80 -6.04
C GLU A 141 -31.98 -26.59 -6.95
N LEU A 142 -31.04 -25.71 -6.60
CA LEU A 142 -30.70 -24.54 -7.40
C LEU A 142 -29.99 -24.92 -8.69
N LEU A 143 -29.05 -25.88 -8.64
CA LEU A 143 -28.33 -26.35 -9.82
C LEU A 143 -29.27 -27.01 -10.84
N ASP A 144 -30.17 -27.87 -10.37
CA ASP A 144 -31.17 -28.54 -11.22
C ASP A 144 -32.07 -27.50 -11.91
N LYS A 145 -32.53 -26.49 -11.16
CA LYS A 145 -33.31 -25.37 -11.74
C LYS A 145 -32.55 -24.53 -12.75
N ILE A 146 -31.26 -24.29 -12.52
CA ILE A 146 -30.42 -23.59 -13.51
C ILE A 146 -30.29 -24.43 -14.78
N GLU A 147 -30.10 -25.74 -14.64
CA GLU A 147 -29.97 -26.67 -15.76
C GLU A 147 -31.27 -26.76 -16.58
N ASP A 148 -32.42 -26.84 -15.92
CA ASP A 148 -33.75 -26.83 -16.55
C ASP A 148 -33.97 -25.57 -17.42
N GLU A 149 -33.42 -24.43 -16.99
CA GLU A 149 -33.50 -23.16 -17.71
C GLU A 149 -32.49 -23.05 -18.85
N LEU A 150 -31.27 -23.57 -18.66
CA LEU A 150 -30.19 -23.52 -19.64
C LEU A 150 -30.39 -24.53 -20.76
N GLN A 151 -31.26 -24.19 -21.71
CA GLN A 151 -31.42 -24.92 -22.97
C GLN A 151 -30.39 -24.46 -24.02
N GLU A 152 -29.78 -25.42 -24.73
CA GLU A 152 -28.77 -25.13 -25.74
C GLU A 152 -29.34 -24.28 -26.89
N GLY A 153 -28.66 -23.18 -27.21
CA GLY A 153 -29.04 -22.27 -28.29
C GLY A 153 -30.22 -21.33 -28.02
N VAL A 154 -30.81 -21.38 -26.81
CA VAL A 154 -31.92 -20.49 -26.43
C VAL A 154 -31.41 -19.33 -25.57
N GLU A 155 -31.64 -18.11 -26.05
CA GLU A 155 -31.33 -16.89 -25.32
C GLU A 155 -32.38 -16.65 -24.22
N ILE A 156 -31.93 -16.59 -22.97
CA ILE A 156 -32.80 -16.39 -21.81
C ILE A 156 -32.83 -14.90 -21.50
N LYS A 157 -33.86 -14.21 -22.00
CA LYS A 157 -34.11 -12.80 -21.71
C LYS A 157 -35.60 -12.53 -21.59
N LEU A 158 -35.93 -11.41 -20.98
CA LEU A 158 -37.29 -10.94 -20.84
C LEU A 158 -37.92 -10.74 -22.25
N PRO A 159 -38.97 -11.51 -22.62
CA PRO A 159 -39.46 -11.57 -24.00
C PRO A 159 -40.46 -10.44 -24.29
N LEU A 160 -40.02 -9.18 -24.19
CA LEU A 160 -40.85 -8.00 -24.44
C LEU A 160 -40.47 -7.30 -25.74
N ALA A 161 -41.49 -6.85 -26.47
CA ALA A 161 -41.31 -6.02 -27.65
C ALA A 161 -40.66 -4.68 -27.28
N ASP A 162 -39.80 -4.17 -28.17
CA ASP A 162 -39.14 -2.88 -27.98
C ASP A 162 -40.05 -1.74 -28.47
N ASN A 163 -40.65 -1.02 -27.53
CA ASN A 163 -41.46 0.17 -27.81
C ASN A 163 -41.38 1.16 -26.64
N SER A 164 -41.75 2.42 -26.92
CA SER A 164 -41.62 3.53 -25.95
C SER A 164 -42.35 3.27 -24.62
N ARG A 165 -43.56 2.72 -24.67
CA ARG A 165 -44.38 2.45 -23.48
C ARG A 165 -43.78 1.34 -22.62
N ASN A 166 -43.36 0.23 -23.24
CA ASN A 166 -42.67 -0.87 -22.58
C ASN A 166 -41.35 -0.41 -21.94
N ASN A 167 -40.56 0.39 -22.66
CA ASN A 167 -39.30 0.91 -22.14
C ASN A 167 -39.52 1.85 -20.95
N SER A 168 -40.59 2.66 -20.98
CA SER A 168 -40.96 3.52 -19.85
C SER A 168 -41.36 2.70 -18.61
N LEU A 169 -42.07 1.57 -18.81
CA LEU A 169 -42.39 0.65 -17.74
C LEU A 169 -41.14 -0.06 -17.20
N LEU A 170 -40.26 -0.53 -18.07
CA LEU A 170 -38.99 -1.16 -17.65
C LEU A 170 -38.11 -0.20 -16.87
N GLN A 171 -38.07 1.08 -17.25
CA GLN A 171 -37.35 2.12 -16.51
C GLN A 171 -37.89 2.27 -15.08
N LEU A 172 -39.21 2.25 -14.90
CA LEU A 172 -39.85 2.26 -13.58
C LEU A 172 -39.40 1.05 -12.73
N TYR A 173 -39.31 -0.14 -13.34
CA TYR A 173 -38.80 -1.34 -12.67
C TYR A 173 -37.29 -1.26 -12.36
N ILE A 174 -36.47 -0.63 -13.20
CA ILE A 174 -35.03 -0.44 -12.93
C ILE A 174 -34.81 0.51 -11.76
N GLU A 175 -35.60 1.59 -11.70
CA GLU A 175 -35.55 2.60 -10.62
C GLU A 175 -36.08 2.05 -9.29
N SER A 176 -37.11 1.19 -9.34
CA SER A 176 -37.73 0.60 -8.16
C SER A 176 -37.93 -0.93 -8.27
N PRO A 177 -36.85 -1.76 -8.27
CA PRO A 177 -36.94 -3.19 -8.60
C PRO A 177 -37.89 -4.04 -7.76
N LYS A 178 -38.13 -3.64 -6.50
CA LYS A 178 -39.05 -4.30 -5.55
C LYS A 178 -40.31 -3.47 -5.24
N GLY A 179 -40.46 -2.29 -5.85
CA GLY A 179 -41.44 -1.27 -5.43
C GLY A 179 -42.56 -0.99 -6.44
N VAL A 180 -42.54 -1.59 -7.63
CA VAL A 180 -43.58 -1.37 -8.63
C VAL A 180 -44.89 -2.03 -8.21
N ASN A 181 -45.90 -1.21 -7.96
CA ASN A 181 -47.28 -1.64 -7.66
C ASN A 181 -48.25 -1.13 -8.74
N GLU A 182 -49.51 -1.56 -8.66
CA GLU A 182 -50.54 -1.18 -9.63
C GLU A 182 -50.74 0.35 -9.70
N ASP A 183 -50.71 1.05 -8.57
CA ASP A 183 -50.82 2.53 -8.54
C ASP A 183 -49.70 3.21 -9.33
N SER A 184 -48.48 2.69 -9.25
CA SER A 184 -47.33 3.22 -9.99
C SER A 184 -47.51 3.03 -11.51
N ILE A 185 -48.08 1.90 -11.92
CA ILE A 185 -48.40 1.61 -13.33
C ILE A 185 -49.55 2.52 -13.81
N ILE A 186 -50.57 2.73 -12.99
CA ILE A 186 -51.68 3.65 -13.29
C ILE A 186 -51.16 5.08 -13.48
N ASN A 187 -50.28 5.53 -12.60
CA ASN A 187 -49.65 6.85 -12.69
C ASN A 187 -48.79 6.99 -13.96
N LEU A 188 -48.05 5.93 -14.33
CA LEU A 188 -47.29 5.89 -15.57
C LEU A 188 -48.20 5.94 -16.81
N ALA A 189 -49.29 5.17 -16.81
CA ALA A 189 -50.29 5.19 -17.89
C ALA A 189 -50.89 6.59 -18.06
N ALA A 190 -51.25 7.25 -16.96
CA ALA A 190 -51.78 8.61 -16.98
C ALA A 190 -50.75 9.63 -17.51
N LYS A 191 -49.46 9.45 -17.17
CA LYS A 191 -48.37 10.29 -17.70
C LYS A 191 -48.20 10.09 -19.21
N ILE A 192 -48.13 8.85 -19.68
CA ILE A 192 -48.00 8.53 -21.11
C ILE A 192 -49.21 9.05 -21.89
N ASN A 193 -50.43 8.86 -21.39
CA ASN A 193 -51.64 9.35 -22.05
C ASN A 193 -51.63 10.89 -22.20
N LYS A 194 -51.15 11.61 -21.17
CA LYS A 194 -50.96 13.06 -21.24
C LYS A 194 -49.88 13.45 -22.25
N GLU A 195 -48.80 12.69 -22.37
CA GLU A 195 -47.72 12.99 -23.32
C GLU A 195 -48.14 12.73 -24.77
N GLU A 196 -48.84 11.63 -25.02
CA GLU A 196 -49.24 11.19 -26.36
C GLU A 196 -50.53 11.82 -26.89
N ASN A 197 -51.47 12.19 -26.01
CA ASN A 197 -52.83 12.61 -26.40
C ASN A 197 -53.26 13.98 -25.83
N LYS A 198 -52.32 14.85 -25.41
CA LYS A 198 -52.65 16.17 -24.83
C LYS A 198 -53.50 17.05 -25.73
N GLU A 199 -53.38 16.91 -27.04
CA GLU A 199 -54.11 17.70 -28.05
C GLU A 199 -55.62 17.50 -27.94
N LEU A 200 -56.08 16.35 -27.42
CA LEU A 200 -57.49 16.10 -27.14
C LEU A 200 -58.04 16.97 -26.01
N LEU A 201 -57.16 17.50 -25.15
CA LEU A 201 -57.54 18.36 -24.02
C LEU A 201 -57.44 19.85 -24.36
N GLU A 202 -57.02 20.22 -25.57
CA GLU A 202 -56.96 21.61 -26.00
C GLU A 202 -58.37 22.18 -26.18
N LYS A 203 -58.59 23.38 -25.63
CA LYS A 203 -59.85 24.09 -25.80
C LYS A 203 -59.99 24.56 -27.24
N LEU A 204 -61.14 24.26 -27.86
CA LEU A 204 -61.47 24.67 -29.22
C LEU A 204 -61.95 26.12 -29.30
N ASN A 205 -62.31 26.69 -28.14
CA ASN A 205 -62.74 28.07 -28.01
C ASN A 205 -61.61 28.96 -27.46
N ASP A 206 -61.44 30.13 -28.07
CA ASP A 206 -60.45 31.16 -27.69
C ASP A 206 -60.88 32.04 -26.51
N GLY A 207 -62.04 31.76 -25.92
CA GLY A 207 -62.61 32.49 -24.77
C GLY A 207 -63.19 33.87 -25.10
N ARG A 208 -63.28 34.26 -26.39
CA ARG A 208 -63.82 35.57 -26.80
C ARG A 208 -65.35 35.57 -26.83
N TRP A 209 -65.96 35.52 -25.65
CA TRP A 209 -67.42 35.54 -25.46
C TRP A 209 -68.13 36.76 -26.09
N TRP A 210 -67.41 37.83 -26.38
CA TRP A 210 -67.92 39.04 -27.02
C TRP A 210 -68.04 38.92 -28.56
N ASN A 211 -67.53 37.85 -29.18
CA ASN A 211 -67.64 37.60 -30.61
C ASN A 211 -68.92 36.79 -30.93
N PRO A 212 -69.84 37.25 -31.79
CA PRO A 212 -71.04 36.47 -32.16
C PRO A 212 -70.72 35.08 -32.74
N VAL A 213 -69.62 34.94 -33.48
CA VAL A 213 -69.16 33.66 -34.05
C VAL A 213 -68.80 32.65 -32.96
N TYR A 214 -68.35 33.12 -31.79
CA TYR A 214 -68.11 32.27 -30.61
C TYR A 214 -69.39 31.55 -30.19
N TRP A 215 -70.51 32.28 -30.03
CA TRP A 215 -71.78 31.68 -29.58
C TRP A 215 -72.40 30.76 -30.62
N VAL A 216 -72.24 31.07 -31.91
CA VAL A 216 -72.70 30.21 -33.01
C VAL A 216 -72.02 28.83 -32.96
N ASN A 217 -70.72 28.80 -32.66
CA ASN A 217 -69.95 27.56 -32.61
C ASN A 217 -69.86 26.94 -31.21
N TYR A 218 -70.24 27.68 -30.15
CA TYR A 218 -70.05 27.28 -28.75
C TYR A 218 -70.63 25.90 -28.44
N GLY A 219 -71.89 25.65 -28.81
CA GLY A 219 -72.55 24.37 -28.56
C GLY A 219 -71.91 23.19 -29.31
N LYS A 220 -71.40 23.42 -30.53
CA LYS A 220 -70.69 22.41 -31.33
C LYS A 220 -69.31 22.13 -30.75
N ASN A 221 -68.56 23.17 -30.42
CA ASN A 221 -67.22 23.07 -29.84
C ASN A 221 -67.26 22.40 -28.46
N LYS A 222 -68.23 22.73 -27.60
CA LYS A 222 -68.40 22.09 -26.30
C LYS A 222 -68.70 20.58 -26.42
N LYS A 223 -69.58 20.17 -27.35
CA LYS A 223 -69.82 18.75 -27.63
C LYS A 223 -68.57 18.03 -28.14
N GLN A 224 -67.76 18.70 -28.97
CA GLN A 224 -66.51 18.13 -29.44
C GLN A 224 -65.45 18.05 -28.33
N GLU A 225 -65.36 19.04 -27.43
CA GLU A 225 -64.49 19.00 -26.25
C GLU A 225 -64.89 17.87 -25.29
N GLU A 226 -66.19 17.66 -25.06
CA GLU A 226 -66.71 16.51 -24.29
C GLU A 226 -66.33 15.18 -24.96
N ALA A 227 -66.56 15.04 -26.27
CA ALA A 227 -66.18 13.85 -27.02
C ALA A 227 -64.66 13.60 -27.02
N ASN A 228 -63.84 14.65 -27.13
CA ASN A 228 -62.39 14.55 -27.05
C ASN A 228 -61.94 14.11 -25.65
N SER A 229 -62.60 14.60 -24.59
CA SER A 229 -62.31 14.18 -23.21
C SER A 229 -62.68 12.72 -22.98
N GLU A 230 -63.79 12.24 -23.54
CA GLU A 230 -64.16 10.81 -23.49
C GLU A 230 -63.15 9.94 -24.24
N GLU A 231 -62.72 10.36 -25.44
CA GLU A 231 -61.70 9.66 -26.22
C GLU A 231 -60.33 9.67 -25.50
N PHE A 232 -59.94 10.77 -24.87
CA PHE A 232 -58.73 10.86 -24.04
C PHE A 232 -58.76 9.85 -22.90
N ASN A 233 -59.89 9.74 -22.19
CA ASN A 233 -60.05 8.78 -21.10
C ASN A 233 -60.03 7.33 -21.63
N LYS A 234 -60.69 7.07 -22.76
CA LYS A 234 -60.70 5.76 -23.41
C LYS A 234 -59.30 5.31 -23.83
N ARG A 235 -58.50 6.20 -24.42
CA ARG A 235 -57.09 5.92 -24.75
C ARG A 235 -56.25 5.69 -23.51
N GLY A 236 -56.49 6.45 -22.44
CA GLY A 236 -55.83 6.26 -21.14
C GLY A 236 -56.09 4.88 -20.53
N GLU A 237 -57.35 4.41 -20.54
CA GLU A 237 -57.69 3.06 -20.08
C GLU A 237 -57.09 1.97 -20.97
N ALA A 238 -57.00 2.20 -22.29
CA ALA A 238 -56.31 1.27 -23.19
C ALA A 238 -54.81 1.15 -22.86
N ILE A 239 -54.11 2.29 -22.70
CA ILE A 239 -52.69 2.33 -22.29
C ILE A 239 -52.49 1.64 -20.95
N LYS A 240 -53.36 1.91 -19.97
CA LYS A 240 -53.32 1.24 -18.66
C LYS A 240 -53.47 -0.27 -18.81
N GLY A 241 -54.43 -0.73 -19.60
CA GLY A 241 -54.64 -2.15 -19.88
C GLY A 241 -53.41 -2.82 -20.50
N GLU A 242 -52.78 -2.16 -21.48
CA GLU A 242 -51.52 -2.61 -22.10
C GLU A 242 -50.40 -2.74 -21.06
N LEU A 243 -50.15 -1.69 -20.26
CA LEU A 243 -49.08 -1.71 -19.26
C LEU A 243 -49.31 -2.75 -18.16
N ILE A 244 -50.55 -2.95 -17.74
CA ILE A 244 -50.90 -4.02 -16.78
C ILE A 244 -50.63 -5.40 -17.38
N SER A 245 -50.93 -5.61 -18.66
CA SER A 245 -50.62 -6.88 -19.35
C SER A 245 -49.12 -7.13 -19.39
N VAL A 246 -48.34 -6.12 -19.79
CA VAL A 246 -46.87 -6.19 -19.82
C VAL A 246 -46.28 -6.42 -18.43
N ALA A 247 -46.81 -5.75 -17.40
CA ALA A 247 -46.38 -5.96 -16.01
C ALA A 247 -46.60 -7.41 -15.54
N LYS A 248 -47.66 -8.09 -16.00
CA LYS A 248 -47.88 -9.52 -15.72
C LYS A 248 -46.81 -10.40 -16.39
N GLU A 249 -46.40 -10.08 -17.62
CA GLU A 249 -45.33 -10.79 -18.31
C GLU A 249 -43.98 -10.60 -17.60
N ILE A 250 -43.68 -9.37 -17.18
CA ILE A 250 -42.50 -9.06 -16.34
C ILE A 250 -42.55 -9.89 -15.06
N TYR A 251 -43.68 -9.86 -14.34
CA TYR A 251 -43.84 -10.61 -13.10
C TYR A 251 -43.66 -12.11 -13.31
N ALA A 252 -44.25 -12.69 -14.36
CA ALA A 252 -44.11 -14.11 -14.67
C ALA A 252 -42.64 -14.51 -14.91
N PHE A 253 -41.90 -13.71 -15.69
CA PHE A 253 -40.49 -13.95 -15.94
C PHE A 253 -39.63 -13.76 -14.68
N THR A 254 -39.87 -12.70 -13.91
CA THR A 254 -39.17 -12.47 -12.64
C THR A 254 -39.43 -13.59 -11.63
N ASN A 255 -40.67 -14.07 -11.54
CA ASN A 255 -41.03 -15.18 -10.66
C ASN A 255 -40.36 -16.49 -11.10
N LYS A 256 -40.25 -16.72 -12.41
CA LYS A 256 -39.50 -17.84 -12.98
C LYS A 256 -38.03 -17.83 -12.55
N MET A 257 -37.40 -16.66 -12.48
CA MET A 257 -35.99 -16.50 -12.04
C MET A 257 -35.83 -16.32 -10.52
N SER A 258 -36.92 -16.29 -9.76
CA SER A 258 -36.89 -15.95 -8.33
C SER A 258 -36.17 -16.98 -7.46
N PHE A 259 -36.00 -18.22 -7.93
CA PHE A 259 -35.29 -19.26 -7.20
C PHE A 259 -33.85 -18.86 -6.85
N LEU A 260 -33.18 -18.07 -7.70
CA LEU A 260 -31.83 -17.57 -7.44
C LEU A 260 -31.78 -16.61 -6.24
N MET A 261 -32.89 -15.95 -5.91
CA MET A 261 -32.97 -15.07 -4.73
C MET A 261 -32.83 -15.83 -3.40
N LYS A 262 -33.04 -17.16 -3.42
CA LYS A 262 -32.71 -18.01 -2.27
C LYS A 262 -31.20 -18.00 -2.01
N ALA A 263 -30.39 -18.04 -3.07
CA ALA A 263 -28.93 -18.14 -3.01
C ALA A 263 -28.21 -16.80 -2.88
N LEU A 264 -28.73 -15.74 -3.51
CA LEU A 264 -28.04 -14.46 -3.64
C LEU A 264 -28.24 -13.55 -2.42
N LYS A 265 -27.18 -12.86 -1.99
CA LYS A 265 -27.29 -11.73 -1.06
C LYS A 265 -28.20 -10.64 -1.66
N ASP A 266 -28.82 -9.83 -0.80
CA ASP A 266 -29.83 -8.85 -1.21
C ASP A 266 -29.34 -7.88 -2.31
N GLU A 267 -28.10 -7.40 -2.21
CA GLU A 267 -27.49 -6.51 -3.20
C GLU A 267 -27.40 -7.16 -4.59
N GLU A 268 -26.97 -8.42 -4.65
CA GLU A 268 -26.88 -9.14 -5.92
C GLU A 268 -28.24 -9.59 -6.43
N GLY A 269 -29.18 -9.89 -5.54
CA GLY A 269 -30.58 -10.09 -5.93
C GLY A 269 -31.16 -8.86 -6.63
N LEU A 270 -30.85 -7.65 -6.16
CA LEU A 270 -31.25 -6.41 -6.85
C LEU A 270 -30.54 -6.24 -8.20
N ASN A 271 -29.27 -6.63 -8.32
CA ASN A 271 -28.54 -6.61 -9.59
C ASN A 271 -29.15 -7.58 -10.61
N LEU A 272 -29.54 -8.79 -10.19
CA LEU A 272 -30.25 -9.74 -11.04
C LEU A 272 -31.56 -9.17 -11.56
N LEU A 273 -32.37 -8.53 -10.70
CA LEU A 273 -33.60 -7.86 -11.15
C LEU A 273 -33.31 -6.78 -12.19
N LYS A 274 -32.28 -5.94 -11.98
CA LYS A 274 -31.88 -4.92 -12.96
C LYS A 274 -31.43 -5.53 -14.28
N LEU A 275 -30.70 -6.65 -14.27
CA LEU A 275 -30.32 -7.37 -15.49
C LEU A 275 -31.55 -7.86 -16.25
N ILE A 276 -32.52 -8.45 -15.55
CA ILE A 276 -33.80 -8.88 -16.12
C ILE A 276 -34.51 -7.71 -16.79
N TYR A 277 -34.69 -6.58 -16.08
CA TYR A 277 -35.42 -5.41 -16.57
C TYR A 277 -34.70 -4.66 -17.68
N SER A 278 -33.37 -4.78 -17.73
CA SER A 278 -32.55 -4.26 -18.84
C SER A 278 -32.66 -5.11 -20.11
N LYS A 279 -33.43 -6.22 -20.08
CA LYS A 279 -33.53 -7.20 -21.17
C LYS A 279 -32.18 -7.86 -21.51
N SER A 280 -31.23 -7.85 -20.57
CA SER A 280 -29.92 -8.48 -20.78
C SER A 280 -30.07 -10.01 -20.86
N PRO A 281 -29.31 -10.69 -21.74
CA PRO A 281 -29.24 -12.14 -21.75
C PRO A 281 -28.73 -12.66 -20.40
N LEU A 282 -29.41 -13.66 -19.83
CA LEU A 282 -29.07 -14.23 -18.53
C LEU A 282 -28.23 -15.50 -18.63
N ASN A 283 -27.96 -16.01 -19.83
CA ASN A 283 -27.23 -17.27 -20.04
C ASN A 283 -25.88 -17.28 -19.31
N GLU A 284 -25.05 -16.25 -19.51
CA GLU A 284 -23.74 -16.13 -18.83
C GLU A 284 -23.90 -16.01 -17.31
N TYR A 285 -24.86 -15.21 -16.85
CA TYR A 285 -25.14 -15.06 -15.42
C TYR A 285 -25.54 -16.39 -14.76
N LEU A 286 -26.38 -17.18 -15.43
CA LEU A 286 -26.79 -18.51 -14.96
C LEU A 286 -25.63 -19.51 -14.97
N GLN A 287 -24.75 -19.44 -15.97
CA GLN A 287 -23.53 -20.24 -16.01
C GLN A 287 -22.58 -19.88 -14.86
N ASP A 288 -22.39 -18.59 -14.59
CA ASP A 288 -21.63 -18.10 -13.45
C ASP A 288 -22.27 -18.52 -12.12
N ALA A 289 -23.60 -18.44 -11.99
CA ALA A 289 -24.33 -18.95 -10.83
C ALA A 289 -24.11 -20.45 -10.62
N SER A 290 -24.25 -21.26 -11.67
CA SER A 290 -23.98 -22.69 -11.62
C SER A 290 -22.55 -22.98 -11.19
N SER A 291 -21.58 -22.30 -11.79
CA SER A 291 -20.17 -22.46 -11.45
C SER A 291 -19.85 -22.02 -10.01
N ALA A 292 -20.50 -20.97 -9.49
CA ALA A 292 -20.30 -20.51 -8.13
C ALA A 292 -20.88 -21.53 -7.13
N LEU A 293 -22.09 -22.03 -7.39
CA LEU A 293 -22.75 -23.04 -6.57
C LEU A 293 -21.96 -24.36 -6.53
N LYS A 294 -21.43 -24.83 -7.66
CA LYS A 294 -20.58 -26.04 -7.73
C LYS A 294 -19.30 -25.94 -6.89
N ASN A 295 -18.77 -24.73 -6.68
CA ASN A 295 -17.56 -24.51 -5.87
C ASN A 295 -17.89 -24.02 -4.45
N TYR A 296 -19.17 -23.87 -4.09
CA TYR A 296 -19.59 -23.20 -2.87
C TYR A 296 -19.11 -23.90 -1.60
N GLU A 297 -19.30 -25.22 -1.48
CA GLU A 297 -18.90 -25.95 -0.28
C GLU A 297 -17.39 -25.87 -0.02
N GLY A 298 -16.59 -26.02 -1.10
CA GLY A 298 -15.14 -25.85 -1.04
C GLY A 298 -14.75 -24.43 -0.60
N PHE A 299 -15.44 -23.42 -1.15
CA PHE A 299 -15.22 -22.02 -0.79
C PHE A 299 -15.58 -21.71 0.66
N ILE A 300 -16.71 -22.21 1.17
CA ILE A 300 -17.10 -22.05 2.58
C ILE A 300 -16.12 -22.77 3.51
N SER A 301 -15.65 -23.97 3.14
CA SER A 301 -14.61 -24.67 3.91
C SER A 301 -13.33 -23.84 4.03
N LEU A 302 -12.89 -23.20 2.94
CA LEU A 302 -11.74 -22.30 2.95
C LEU A 302 -12.02 -21.06 3.83
N LYS A 303 -13.20 -20.44 3.69
CA LYS A 303 -13.61 -19.29 4.50
C LYS A 303 -13.60 -19.61 6.00
N ILE A 304 -14.08 -20.79 6.40
CA ILE A 304 -14.07 -21.24 7.80
C ILE A 304 -12.63 -21.44 8.30
N LYS A 305 -11.77 -22.08 7.50
CA LYS A 305 -10.34 -22.26 7.85
C LYS A 305 -9.63 -20.91 8.07
N LEU A 306 -10.04 -19.89 7.33
CA LEU A 306 -9.48 -18.54 7.40
C LEU A 306 -10.16 -17.64 8.45
N SER A 307 -11.18 -18.14 9.16
CA SER A 307 -11.98 -17.30 10.08
C SER A 307 -11.21 -16.78 11.31
N HIS A 308 -10.11 -17.43 11.68
CA HIS A 308 -9.24 -17.02 12.80
C HIS A 308 -8.01 -16.24 12.36
N MET A 309 -7.91 -15.90 11.06
CA MET A 309 -6.80 -15.12 10.53
C MET A 309 -6.82 -13.70 11.09
N THR A 310 -5.65 -13.18 11.47
CA THR A 310 -5.50 -11.80 11.94
C THR A 310 -5.38 -10.82 10.77
N ASP A 311 -5.69 -9.55 10.99
CA ASP A 311 -5.53 -8.49 9.99
C ASP A 311 -4.10 -8.41 9.44
N ASP A 312 -3.10 -8.67 10.28
CA ASP A 312 -1.69 -8.65 9.87
C ASP A 312 -1.34 -9.85 8.98
N GLN A 313 -1.91 -11.02 9.26
CA GLN A 313 -1.80 -12.18 8.36
C GLN A 313 -2.50 -11.90 7.03
N GLU A 314 -3.69 -11.29 7.04
CA GLU A 314 -4.41 -10.92 5.83
C GLU A 314 -3.61 -9.93 4.96
N LYS A 315 -2.98 -8.92 5.56
CA LYS A 315 -2.13 -7.96 4.84
C LYS A 315 -0.94 -8.63 4.17
N VAL A 316 -0.23 -9.50 4.90
CA VAL A 316 0.93 -10.24 4.37
C VAL A 316 0.52 -11.16 3.22
N LEU A 317 -0.56 -11.92 3.40
CA LEU A 317 -1.06 -12.85 2.39
C LEU A 317 -1.67 -12.15 1.19
N GLY A 318 -2.45 -11.10 1.40
CA GLY A 318 -3.05 -10.28 0.35
C GLY A 318 -1.99 -9.63 -0.51
N TYR A 319 -0.96 -9.03 0.11
CA TYR A 319 0.19 -8.51 -0.60
C TYR A 319 0.89 -9.61 -1.42
N ALA A 320 1.19 -10.77 -0.82
CA ALA A 320 1.86 -11.84 -1.54
C ALA A 320 1.03 -12.32 -2.74
N TYR A 321 -0.29 -12.46 -2.57
CA TYR A 321 -1.19 -12.90 -3.64
C TYR A 321 -1.22 -11.90 -4.81
N ASP A 322 -1.49 -10.64 -4.50
CA ASP A 322 -1.68 -9.57 -5.49
C ASP A 322 -0.39 -9.23 -6.28
N ASN A 323 0.77 -9.66 -5.80
CA ASN A 323 2.07 -9.44 -6.45
C ASN A 323 2.73 -10.75 -6.94
N SER A 324 2.03 -11.88 -6.81
CA SER A 324 2.52 -13.17 -7.30
C SER A 324 2.04 -13.48 -8.72
N ASN A 325 2.82 -14.26 -9.45
CA ASN A 325 2.44 -14.75 -10.79
C ASN A 325 1.78 -16.14 -10.70
N ASP A 326 2.23 -16.94 -9.74
CA ASP A 326 1.78 -18.29 -9.50
C ASP A 326 1.91 -18.65 -8.01
N ARG A 327 1.49 -19.87 -7.66
CA ARG A 327 1.51 -20.34 -6.26
C ARG A 327 2.93 -20.44 -5.69
N SER A 328 3.92 -20.79 -6.52
CA SER A 328 5.31 -20.91 -6.07
C SER A 328 5.87 -19.54 -5.72
N HIS A 329 5.69 -18.56 -6.61
CA HIS A 329 6.10 -17.18 -6.38
C HIS A 329 5.36 -16.57 -5.17
N TYR A 330 4.07 -16.86 -5.00
CA TYR A 330 3.31 -16.47 -3.81
C TYR A 330 3.96 -16.94 -2.49
N ARG A 331 4.36 -18.22 -2.43
CA ARG A 331 5.04 -18.77 -1.24
C ARG A 331 6.43 -18.18 -1.04
N GLU A 332 7.15 -17.93 -2.12
CA GLU A 332 8.46 -17.26 -2.07
C GLU A 332 8.32 -15.84 -1.51
N LEU A 333 7.37 -15.06 -2.02
CA LEU A 333 7.08 -13.69 -1.57
C LEU A 333 6.80 -13.63 -0.07
N ILE A 334 5.96 -14.54 0.45
CA ILE A 334 5.67 -14.60 1.90
C ILE A 334 6.95 -14.69 2.72
N ASN A 335 7.90 -15.54 2.29
CA ASN A 335 9.14 -15.79 3.03
C ASN A 335 10.14 -14.62 2.94
N ILE A 336 10.14 -13.84 1.85
CA ILE A 336 11.06 -12.73 1.66
C ILE A 336 10.54 -11.39 2.20
N ILE A 337 9.25 -11.27 2.52
CA ILE A 337 8.65 -10.05 3.10
C ILE A 337 9.44 -9.47 4.29
N PRO A 338 9.93 -10.27 5.28
CA PRO A 338 10.74 -9.74 6.36
C PRO A 338 12.03 -9.07 5.89
N GLU A 339 12.68 -9.63 4.86
CA GLU A 339 13.88 -9.04 4.25
C GLU A 339 13.55 -7.76 3.49
N LEU A 340 12.44 -7.73 2.74
CA LEU A 340 11.97 -6.53 2.05
C LEU A 340 11.61 -5.39 3.01
N ALA A 341 10.99 -5.71 4.14
CA ALA A 341 10.68 -4.76 5.21
C ALA A 341 11.97 -4.18 5.83
N ILE A 342 12.99 -5.01 6.09
CA ILE A 342 14.29 -4.54 6.55
C ILE A 342 14.88 -3.52 5.55
N LEU A 343 14.86 -3.83 4.26
CA LEU A 343 15.41 -2.95 3.22
C LEU A 343 14.66 -1.62 3.14
N LEU A 344 13.34 -1.64 3.35
CA LEU A 344 12.52 -0.43 3.37
C LEU A 344 12.89 0.45 4.56
N GLU A 345 13.04 -0.15 5.74
CA GLU A 345 13.46 0.53 6.97
C GLU A 345 14.87 1.10 6.88
N ILE A 346 15.82 0.37 6.27
CA ILE A 346 17.14 0.90 5.93
C ILE A 346 16.97 2.13 5.03
N SER A 347 16.24 2.02 3.92
CA SER A 347 16.05 3.12 2.98
C SER A 347 15.41 4.36 3.62
N ASN A 348 14.48 4.17 4.57
CA ASN A 348 13.85 5.26 5.31
C ASN A 348 14.83 5.91 6.28
N ALA A 349 15.56 5.11 7.07
CA ALA A 349 16.60 5.63 7.96
C ALA A 349 17.71 6.38 7.19
N GLU A 350 18.08 5.91 6.00
CA GLU A 350 19.08 6.59 5.17
C GLU A 350 18.60 7.93 4.59
N LYS A 351 17.29 8.09 4.37
CA LYS A 351 16.71 9.39 3.96
C LYS A 351 16.69 10.37 5.12
N GLU A 352 16.36 9.90 6.32
CA GLU A 352 16.28 10.72 7.53
C GLU A 352 17.66 11.17 8.01
N ASP A 353 18.67 10.31 7.90
CA ASP A 353 20.04 10.58 8.35
C ASP A 353 21.09 10.31 7.26
N ARG A 354 21.05 11.11 6.19
CA ARG A 354 22.03 11.02 5.10
C ARG A 354 23.47 11.18 5.59
N GLU A 355 23.70 12.06 6.58
CA GLU A 355 25.02 12.29 7.12
C GLU A 355 25.55 11.09 7.89
N GLY A 356 24.74 10.45 8.73
CA GLY A 356 25.10 9.24 9.47
C GLY A 356 25.46 8.07 8.54
N VAL A 357 24.79 7.95 7.39
CA VAL A 357 25.06 6.89 6.40
C VAL A 357 26.32 7.15 5.59
N GLU A 358 26.57 8.39 5.18
CA GLU A 358 27.85 8.75 4.55
C GLU A 358 29.03 8.57 5.51
N ARG A 359 28.82 8.83 6.81
CA ARG A 359 29.81 8.51 7.85
C ARG A 359 30.03 7.00 7.99
N TYR A 360 28.98 6.18 7.88
CA TYR A 360 29.12 4.72 7.87
C TYR A 360 30.03 4.20 6.76
N LYS A 361 29.95 4.75 5.55
CA LYS A 361 30.86 4.38 4.44
C LYS A 361 32.34 4.66 4.76
N LYS A 362 32.62 5.59 5.68
CA LYS A 362 33.97 5.93 6.15
C LYS A 362 34.43 5.09 7.35
N PHE A 363 33.58 4.23 7.91
CA PHE A 363 33.90 3.45 9.11
C PHE A 363 35.21 2.64 8.98
N ASN A 364 35.35 1.89 7.88
CA ASN A 364 36.57 1.10 7.64
C ASN A 364 37.79 2.01 7.44
N LEU A 365 37.63 3.15 6.76
CA LEU A 365 38.72 4.12 6.56
C LEU A 365 39.19 4.74 7.87
N LEU A 366 38.25 5.09 8.77
CA LEU A 366 38.58 5.61 10.11
C LEU A 366 39.33 4.58 10.96
N ILE A 367 38.93 3.30 10.90
CA ILE A 367 39.63 2.22 11.61
C ILE A 367 41.06 2.06 11.07
N GLU A 368 41.23 2.04 9.75
CA GLU A 368 42.55 1.95 9.11
C GLU A 368 43.43 3.16 9.49
N GLU A 369 42.85 4.37 9.49
CA GLU A 369 43.54 5.61 9.83
C GLU A 369 43.98 5.63 11.30
N ILE A 370 43.10 5.25 12.24
CA ILE A 370 43.44 5.14 13.67
C ILE A 370 44.58 4.12 13.87
N ASN A 371 44.50 2.95 13.22
CA ASN A 371 45.54 1.93 13.32
C ASN A 371 46.90 2.42 12.79
N SER A 372 46.90 3.16 11.68
CA SER A 372 48.11 3.78 11.14
C SER A 372 48.69 4.82 12.11
N LEU A 373 47.85 5.73 12.62
CA LEU A 373 48.26 6.78 13.56
C LEU A 373 48.79 6.20 14.87
N MET A 374 48.19 5.12 15.39
CA MET A 374 48.67 4.42 16.58
C MET A 374 50.06 3.83 16.36
N LYS A 375 50.31 3.23 15.19
CA LYS A 375 51.62 2.68 14.83
C LYS A 375 52.69 3.78 14.72
N GLU A 376 52.38 4.86 14.00
CA GLU A 376 53.31 6.00 13.88
C GLU A 376 53.59 6.67 15.23
N LYS A 377 52.59 6.76 16.11
CA LYS A 377 52.77 7.24 17.48
C LYS A 377 53.70 6.31 18.28
N GLN A 378 53.52 4.99 18.14
CA GLN A 378 54.37 4.00 18.80
C GLN A 378 55.84 4.13 18.39
N ASP A 379 56.09 4.43 17.11
CA ASP A 379 57.45 4.65 16.58
C ASP A 379 58.09 5.97 17.09
N LEU A 380 57.28 7.00 17.35
CA LEU A 380 57.73 8.30 17.87
C LEU A 380 58.06 8.30 19.37
N ILE A 381 57.45 7.41 20.16
CA ILE A 381 57.65 7.36 21.63
C ILE A 381 59.12 7.08 22.00
N PRO A 382 59.81 6.06 21.43
CA PRO A 382 61.23 5.84 21.68
C PRO A 382 62.09 7.06 21.32
N GLU A 383 61.83 7.70 20.17
CA GLU A 383 62.55 8.90 19.74
C GLU A 383 62.35 10.07 20.72
N LEU A 384 61.13 10.25 21.22
CA LEU A 384 60.80 11.26 22.22
C LEU A 384 61.46 10.98 23.58
N ILE A 385 61.51 9.71 24.00
CA ILE A 385 62.21 9.28 25.23
C ILE A 385 63.70 9.58 25.10
N ILE A 386 64.33 9.15 24.01
CA ILE A 386 65.75 9.39 23.73
C ILE A 386 66.03 10.91 23.71
N ASN A 387 65.28 11.68 22.94
CA ASN A 387 65.48 13.13 22.83
C ASN A 387 65.30 13.84 24.19
N LYS A 388 64.35 13.41 25.04
CA LYS A 388 64.17 13.96 26.39
C LYS A 388 65.33 13.59 27.31
N TRP A 389 65.80 12.34 27.27
CA TRP A 389 66.93 11.90 28.08
C TRP A 389 68.24 12.55 27.64
N ASP A 390 68.50 12.65 26.34
CA ASP A 390 69.66 13.34 25.80
C ASP A 390 69.69 14.81 26.22
N THR A 391 68.54 15.49 26.12
CA THR A 391 68.41 16.88 26.58
C THR A 391 68.66 16.99 28.08
N LYS A 392 68.11 16.07 28.89
CA LYS A 392 68.29 16.06 30.35
C LYS A 392 69.73 15.77 30.76
N ILE A 393 70.34 14.73 30.19
CA ILE A 393 71.73 14.35 30.42
C ILE A 393 72.65 15.50 30.04
N PHE A 394 72.44 16.10 28.87
CA PHE A 394 73.24 17.24 28.41
C PHE A 394 73.11 18.43 29.36
N ASN A 395 71.90 18.82 29.77
CA ASN A 395 71.70 19.90 30.73
C ASN A 395 72.34 19.61 32.10
N THR A 396 72.24 18.38 32.61
CA THR A 396 72.86 17.98 33.88
C THR A 396 74.38 18.02 33.79
N LEU A 397 74.98 17.47 32.73
CA LEU A 397 76.43 17.53 32.49
C LEU A 397 76.92 18.98 32.38
N MET A 398 76.12 19.84 31.74
CA MET A 398 76.44 21.26 31.65
C MET A 398 76.38 21.98 33.00
N ASN A 399 75.41 21.67 33.85
CA ASN A 399 75.33 22.24 35.20
C ASN A 399 76.54 21.82 36.05
N TYR A 400 76.95 20.55 36.00
CA TYR A 400 78.16 20.09 36.69
C TYR A 400 79.43 20.79 36.18
N GLN A 401 79.56 21.01 34.86
CA GLN A 401 80.69 21.75 34.30
C GLN A 401 80.68 23.25 34.64
N ALA A 402 79.51 23.84 34.91
CA ALA A 402 79.38 25.21 35.37
C ALA A 402 79.77 25.33 36.85
N GLU A 403 79.28 24.42 37.70
CA GLU A 403 79.62 24.34 39.13
C GLU A 403 81.12 24.07 39.35
N GLU A 404 81.74 23.14 38.61
CA GLU A 404 83.19 22.91 38.66
C GLU A 404 84.01 24.15 38.23
N LYS A 405 83.48 24.95 37.30
CA LYS A 405 84.14 26.19 36.86
C LYS A 405 84.00 27.30 37.90
N GLU A 406 82.87 27.41 38.58
CA GLU A 406 82.67 28.38 39.67
C GLU A 406 83.56 28.05 40.87
N LEU A 407 83.67 26.77 41.24
CA LEU A 407 84.61 26.30 42.28
C LEU A 407 86.07 26.62 41.94
N LYS A 408 86.51 26.37 40.70
CA LYS A 408 87.86 26.74 40.24
C LYS A 408 88.12 28.24 40.16
N ILE A 409 87.09 29.07 39.98
CA ILE A 409 87.22 30.53 40.01
C ILE A 409 87.29 31.03 41.46
N MET A 410 86.53 30.43 42.39
CA MET A 410 86.61 30.74 43.82
C MET A 410 88.00 30.41 44.40
N ASP A 411 88.61 29.29 43.99
CA ASP A 411 89.99 28.91 44.38
C ASP A 411 91.07 29.84 43.81
N LEU A 412 90.76 30.66 42.79
CA LEU A 412 91.67 31.65 42.18
C LEU A 412 91.44 33.08 42.68
N SER A 413 90.47 33.28 43.58
CA SER A 413 90.11 34.60 44.15
C SER A 413 90.41 34.75 45.65
N PHE A 414 91.23 33.84 46.22
CA PHE A 414 91.89 34.02 47.51
C PHE A 414 93.27 34.67 47.37
#